data_AF-A0A933J2V1-F1
#
_entry.id   AF-A0A933J2V1-F1
#
_cell.length_a   1.000
_cell.length_b   1.000
_cell.length_c   1.000
_cell.angle_alpha   90.00
_cell.angle_beta   90.00
_cell.angle_gamma   90.00
#
_symmetry.space_group_name_H-M   'P 1'
#
loop_
_entity.id
_entity.type
_entity.pdbx_description
1 polymer ?
#
loop_
_entity_poly.entity_id
_entity_poly.type
_entity_poly.pdbx_seq_one_letter_code
_entity_poly.pdbx_strand_id
1 'polypeptide(L)' 'MASPNPQIAEELKHAREQLAQLKQEKLRLFPPNTHPFTEPDKYPGGYTPQEIHQRNQLVSQIEILEQRIEHLQERLYSK' A
#
# COMPACT_ATOMS: atom_id res chain seq x y z
N MET A 1 24.85 -0.79 -20.59
CA MET A 1 23.80 -0.71 -19.56
C MET A 1 23.94 -1.94 -18.69
N ALA A 2 23.94 -1.82 -17.36
CA ALA A 2 23.97 -3.01 -16.50
C ALA A 2 22.65 -3.75 -16.70
N SER A 3 22.72 -5.03 -17.06
CA SER A 3 21.52 -5.87 -17.11
C SER A 3 20.92 -5.93 -15.70
N PRO A 4 19.62 -5.65 -15.52
CA PRO A 4 18.98 -5.67 -14.22
C PRO A 4 19.15 -7.06 -13.59
N ASN A 5 19.46 -7.10 -12.29
CA ASN A 5 19.57 -8.36 -11.56
C ASN A 5 18.20 -9.09 -11.59
N PRO A 6 18.10 -10.29 -12.18
CA PRO A 6 16.82 -10.97 -12.39
C PRO A 6 16.10 -11.29 -11.06
N GLN A 7 16.86 -11.55 -9.98
CA GLN A 7 16.29 -11.82 -8.66
C GLN A 7 15.60 -10.58 -8.08
N ILE A 8 16.24 -9.41 -8.20
CA ILE A 8 15.66 -8.14 -7.73
C ILE A 8 14.42 -7.77 -8.56
N ALA A 9 14.42 -8.09 -9.85
CA ALA A 9 13.26 -7.88 -10.71
C ALA A 9 12.05 -8.75 -10.30
N GLU A 10 12.27 -10.02 -9.92
CA GLU A 10 11.22 -10.88 -9.37
C GLU A 10 10.72 -10.39 -8.02
N GLU A 11 11.62 -10.02 -7.11
CA GLU A 11 11.24 -9.44 -5.80
C GLU A 11 10.42 -8.16 -5.96
N LEU A 12 10.78 -7.30 -6.92
CA LEU A 12 10.00 -6.09 -7.25
C LEU A 12 8.60 -6.43 -7.76
N LYS A 13 8.49 -7.43 -8.62
CA LYS A 13 7.19 -7.87 -9.13
C LYS A 13 6.30 -8.36 -8.00
N HIS A 14 6.81 -9.23 -7.14
CA HIS A 14 6.08 -9.75 -5.98
C HIS A 14 5.69 -8.65 -5.00
N ALA A 15 6.61 -7.74 -4.67
CA ALA A 15 6.32 -6.63 -3.76
C ALA A 15 5.24 -5.70 -4.32
N ARG A 16 5.24 -5.43 -5.63
CA ARG A 16 4.19 -4.64 -6.29
C ARG A 16 2.84 -5.34 -6.30
N GLU A 17 2.81 -6.65 -6.53
CA GLU A 17 1.58 -7.45 -6.45
C GLU A 17 0.99 -7.41 -5.03
N GLN A 18 1.83 -7.59 -4.00
CA GLN A 18 1.43 -7.48 -2.60
C GLN A 18 0.90 -6.08 -2.25
N LEU A 19 1.59 -5.02 -2.73
CA LEU A 19 1.15 -3.64 -2.54
C LEU A 19 -0.23 -3.41 -3.18
N ALA A 20 -0.46 -3.92 -4.39
CA ALA A 20 -1.74 -3.79 -5.08
C ALA A 20 -2.87 -4.49 -4.31
N GLN A 21 -2.61 -5.70 -3.79
CA GLN A 21 -3.57 -6.44 -2.96
C GLN A 21 -3.94 -5.67 -1.69
N LEU A 22 -2.96 -5.16 -0.95
CA LEU A 22 -3.22 -4.41 0.28
C LEU A 22 -3.93 -3.07 0.02
N LYS A 23 -3.60 -2.39 -1.09
CA LYS A 23 -4.32 -1.17 -1.51
C LYS A 23 -5.77 -1.48 -1.86
N GLN A 24 -6.02 -2.59 -2.55
CA GLN A 24 -7.38 -3.03 -2.88
C GLN A 24 -8.16 -3.44 -1.62
N GLU A 25 -7.52 -4.13 -0.68
CA GLU A 25 -8.12 -4.50 0.60
C GLU A 25 -8.47 -3.25 1.43
N LYS A 26 -7.56 -2.27 1.50
CA LYS A 26 -7.82 -0.98 2.14
C LYS A 26 -9.00 -0.25 1.49
N LEU A 27 -9.08 -0.22 0.16
CA LEU A 27 -10.22 0.39 -0.54
C LEU A 27 -11.53 -0.34 -0.30
N ARG A 28 -11.50 -1.68 -0.17
CA ARG A 28 -12.68 -2.50 0.10
C ARG A 28 -13.20 -2.27 1.52
N LEU A 29 -12.30 -2.18 2.50
CA LEU A 29 -12.66 -2.02 3.91
C LEU A 29 -12.91 -0.55 4.29
N PHE A 30 -12.21 0.37 3.65
CA PHE A 30 -12.23 1.81 3.93
C PHE A 30 -12.38 2.60 2.61
N PRO A 31 -13.52 2.47 1.91
CA PRO A 31 -13.75 3.17 0.66
C PRO A 31 -13.73 4.69 0.88
N PRO A 32 -13.17 5.47 -0.05
CA PRO A 32 -13.22 6.92 0.02
C PRO A 32 -14.67 7.40 -0.08
N ASN A 33 -14.98 8.52 0.56
CA ASN A 33 -16.28 9.16 0.41
C ASN A 33 -16.43 9.70 -1.02
N THR A 34 -17.36 9.13 -1.79
CA THR A 34 -17.64 9.53 -3.18
C THR A 34 -18.46 10.82 -3.27
N HIS A 35 -19.08 11.25 -2.17
CA HIS A 35 -19.93 12.43 -2.12
C HIS A 35 -19.58 13.37 -0.96
N PRO A 36 -18.37 13.97 -0.96
CA PRO A 36 -17.85 14.74 0.18
C PRO A 36 -18.67 16.00 0.53
N PHE A 37 -19.51 16.47 -0.39
CA PHE A 37 -20.35 17.66 -0.19
C PHE A 37 -21.77 17.33 0.30
N THR A 38 -22.21 16.08 0.20
CA THR A 38 -23.57 15.66 0.59
C THR A 38 -23.58 14.61 1.69
N GLU A 39 -22.48 13.87 1.87
CA GLU A 39 -22.31 12.93 2.97
C GLU A 39 -21.07 13.33 3.78
N PRO A 40 -21.16 13.41 5.13
CA PRO A 40 -19.98 13.60 5.96
C PRO A 40 -19.01 12.45 5.72
N ASP A 41 -17.72 12.77 5.65
CA ASP A 41 -16.67 11.75 5.57
C ASP A 41 -16.86 10.78 6.74
N LYS A 42 -17.10 9.50 6.43
CA LYS A 42 -17.32 8.48 7.46
C LYS A 42 -16.06 8.26 8.31
N TYR A 43 -14.92 8.87 7.95
CA TYR A 43 -13.71 8.96 8.78
C TYR A 43 -13.92 9.57 10.16
N PRO A 44 -13.20 9.04 11.16
CA PRO A 44 -13.74 8.09 12.11
C PRO A 44 -14.67 8.78 13.13
N GLY A 45 -15.84 9.25 12.71
CA GLY A 45 -16.92 9.56 13.65
C GLY A 45 -17.65 8.30 14.14
N GLY A 46 -17.63 7.22 13.35
CA GLY A 46 -18.40 5.99 13.60
C GLY A 46 -17.61 4.67 13.54
N TYR A 47 -16.28 4.73 13.47
CA TYR A 47 -15.44 3.54 13.45
C TYR A 47 -15.14 3.05 14.88
N THR A 48 -15.19 1.75 15.08
CA THR A 48 -14.74 1.12 16.32
C THR A 48 -13.22 1.24 16.48
N PRO A 49 -12.69 1.24 17.71
CA PRO A 49 -11.24 1.21 17.93
C PRO A 49 -10.53 0.08 17.18
N GLN A 50 -11.20 -1.07 17.02
CA GLN A 50 -10.70 -2.22 16.27
C GLN A 50 -10.53 -1.92 14.78
N GLU A 51 -11.51 -1.28 14.15
CA GLU A 51 -11.41 -0.91 12.73
C GLU A 51 -10.37 0.18 12.49
N ILE A 52 -10.24 1.13 13.41
CA ILE A 52 -9.16 2.14 13.37
C ILE A 52 -7.80 1.45 13.46
N HIS A 53 -7.63 0.49 14.38
CA HIS A 53 -6.41 -0.28 14.50
C HIS A 53 -6.10 -1.08 13.23
N GLN A 54 -7.09 -1.80 12.68
CA GLN A 54 -6.94 -2.57 11.44
C GLN A 54 -6.54 -1.66 10.27
N ARG A 55 -7.17 -0.49 10.13
CA ARG A 55 -6.80 0.51 9.12
C ARG A 55 -5.34 0.95 9.28
N ASN A 56 -4.93 1.28 10.49
CA ASN A 56 -3.58 1.76 10.76
C ASN A 56 -2.54 0.65 10.48
N GLN A 57 -2.86 -0.60 10.79
CA GLN A 57 -2.04 -1.75 10.43
C GLN A 57 -1.91 -1.91 8.91
N LEU A 58 -3.01 -1.78 8.16
CA LEU A 58 -2.98 -1.84 6.69
C LEU A 58 -2.17 -0.69 6.09
N VAL A 59 -2.33 0.53 6.61
CA VAL A 59 -1.55 1.69 6.18
C VAL A 59 -0.06 1.48 6.45
N SER A 60 0.29 1.03 7.66
CA SER A 60 1.67 0.74 8.03
C SER A 60 2.30 -0.34 7.14
N GLN A 61 1.57 -1.42 6.83
CA GLN A 61 2.05 -2.46 5.92
C GLN A 61 2.27 -1.95 4.48
N ILE A 62 1.37 -1.09 3.99
CA ILE A 62 1.50 -0.43 2.68
C ILE A 62 2.76 0.43 2.66
N GLU A 63 2.99 1.26 3.66
CA GLU A 63 4.17 2.14 3.75
C GLU A 63 5.48 1.35 3.76
N ILE A 64 5.54 0.27 4.55
CA ILE A 64 6.72 -0.62 4.60
C ILE A 64 6.98 -1.26 3.23
N LEU A 65 5.94 -1.71 2.53
CA LEU A 65 6.08 -2.29 1.20
C LEU A 65 6.49 -1.26 0.14
N GLU A 66 5.99 -0.03 0.22
CA GLU A 66 6.40 1.07 -0.65
C GLU A 66 7.89 1.38 -0.49
N GLN A 67 8.37 1.50 0.76
CA GLN A 67 9.80 1.68 1.05
C GLN A 67 10.63 0.51 0.53
N ARG A 68 10.16 -0.73 0.69
CA ARG A 68 10.86 -1.91 0.17
C ARG A 68 10.95 -1.89 -1.36
N ILE A 69 9.88 -1.50 -2.05
CA ILE A 69 9.88 -1.36 -3.51
C ILE A 69 10.88 -0.30 -3.94
N GLU A 70 10.89 0.86 -3.30
CA GLU A 70 11.84 1.94 -3.58
C GLU A 70 13.29 1.45 -3.44
N HIS A 71 13.63 0.83 -2.31
CA HIS A 71 14.95 0.24 -2.10
C HIS A 71 15.31 -0.83 -3.14
N LEU A 72 14.37 -1.70 -3.50
CA LEU A 72 14.61 -2.73 -4.52
C LEU A 72 14.81 -2.09 -5.91
N GLN A 73 14.11 -1.00 -6.23
CA GLN A 73 14.30 -0.24 -7.47
C GLN A 73 15.69 0.41 -7.50
N GLU A 74 16.13 1.01 -6.40
CA GLU A 74 17.49 1.58 -6.29
C GLU A 74 18.57 0.51 -6.50
N ARG A 75 18.39 -0.69 -5.92
CA ARG A 75 19.32 -1.81 -6.08
C ARG A 75 19.27 -2.46 -7.47
N LEU A 76 18.15 -2.33 -8.20
CA LEU A 76 18.04 -2.83 -9.57
C LEU A 76 18.96 -2.05 -10.53
N TYR A 77 19.18 -0.75 -10.24
CA TYR A 77 19.96 0.15 -11.09
C TYR A 77 21.31 0.56 -10.49
N SER A 78 21.52 0.35 -9.18
CA SER A 78 22.84 0.48 -8.54
C SER A 78 23.69 -0.73 -8.91
N LYS A 79 24.79 -0.46 -9.64
CA LYS A 79 25.81 -1.43 -10.05
C LYS A 79 26.57 -2.01 -8.87
#